data_AF-A0A1I7UW40-F1
#
_entry.id   AF-A0A1I7UW40-F1
#
_cell.length_a   1.000
_cell.length_b   1.000
_cell.length_c   1.000
_cell.angle_alpha   90.00
_cell.angle_beta   90.00
_cell.angle_gamma   90.00
#
_symmetry.space_group_name_H-M   'P 1'
#
loop_
_entity.id
_entity.type
_entity.pdbx_description
1 polymer ?
#
loop_
_entity_poly.entity_id
_entity_poly.type
_entity_poly.pdbx_seq_one_letter_code
_entity_poly.pdbx_strand_id
1 'polypeptide(L)'
;MNFYLLLLLVLIHKSNSESLPLNQNSTDSQIGICDQIVNEFILELEWNSKSEITRSLCKKVSECYGSQKGETAEKLKRVYDFRCEKYEFYSKGMTDCYKEILDDKFYGPTSVCPQYGNNSYFGYLDFTQADLTRRSNNLKISKSCILEIGEKKCSPEAHEYLNNNFDSFVDTLINPVKNDSCESLHAELNKETCLAVRTEMQTEWNVFKASVRATGELPITNVVKGVRDCAKIEACNNDPCNTISNAKFMKICIVYNATISNFYNCLKDYGSVHPVSIDSCKNEDKECIKKGMIEKCSDDSVEDFDRYYNWFNKYNISNLYNLNIIEGDFSKYVLEDMLPNSVSIDEGLGKCVPVVDKLVTLLSRKAIDNIQKHSRIENETCSQVVECYQSIPTEESLKLQKTYQLLCEKLEFKANDLYNCLQQFFWSLGRYGKNGHSNVYDKYFTRNNNTKRNAFLSGEELFLSNIKGRCSERGNKFLNQNYRKFVDWITIRPENDNCKSVFSATENYHCPQRHMGQSSKQDFKGLGNSPLGQIIRKDCGEAEECYKGSKCKTEGQKAALSWCEKTVNELAMKPSG
;
A
#
# COMPACT_ATOMS: atom_id res chain seq x y z
N MET A 1 -26.36 -60.37 57.05
CA MET A 1 -26.30 -60.59 55.59
C MET A 1 -25.11 -59.75 55.10
N ASN A 2 -23.85 -60.22 55.13
CA ASN A 2 -23.25 -61.38 54.43
C ASN A 2 -23.64 -61.36 52.94
N PHE A 3 -22.77 -61.18 51.95
CA PHE A 3 -21.35 -61.58 51.77
C PHE A 3 -20.56 -60.44 51.10
N TYR A 4 -19.35 -60.07 51.57
CA TYR A 4 -18.02 -60.62 51.20
C TYR A 4 -17.70 -60.55 49.69
N LEU A 5 -16.49 -60.33 49.17
CA LEU A 5 -15.12 -59.96 49.60
C LEU A 5 -14.24 -60.33 48.38
N LEU A 6 -13.17 -59.57 48.11
CA LEU A 6 -11.83 -59.98 47.63
C LEU A 6 -11.22 -58.85 46.75
N LEU A 7 -10.38 -57.99 47.32
CA LEU A 7 -8.90 -58.11 47.45
C LEU A 7 -8.19 -58.00 46.08
N LEU A 8 -7.49 -56.89 45.77
CA LEU A 8 -6.10 -56.53 46.14
C LEU A 8 -5.01 -57.34 45.40
N LEU A 9 -4.08 -56.57 44.80
CA LEU A 9 -2.66 -56.90 44.48
C LEU A 9 -2.43 -57.77 43.23
N VAL A 10 -1.35 -57.65 42.43
CA VAL A 10 -0.33 -56.64 42.11
C VAL A 10 0.47 -57.25 40.94
N LEU A 11 0.79 -56.44 39.92
CA LEU A 11 2.02 -56.46 39.08
C LEU A 11 2.48 -57.72 38.29
N ILE A 12 2.64 -57.52 36.96
CA ILE A 12 3.88 -57.62 36.12
C ILE A 12 3.77 -58.43 34.80
N HIS A 13 4.03 -57.69 33.70
CA HIS A 13 4.62 -58.07 32.39
C HIS A 13 3.81 -58.95 31.40
N LYS A 14 3.82 -58.79 30.07
CA LYS A 14 4.60 -57.97 29.10
C LYS A 14 3.85 -58.03 27.74
N SER A 15 3.92 -56.94 26.97
CA SER A 15 3.90 -56.81 25.50
C SER A 15 3.28 -57.90 24.60
N ASN A 16 2.35 -57.51 23.72
CA ASN A 16 2.63 -57.44 22.28
C ASN A 16 1.55 -56.67 21.50
N SER A 17 2.03 -55.99 20.47
CA SER A 17 1.36 -55.17 19.47
C SER A 17 0.41 -55.95 18.58
N GLU A 18 -0.73 -55.36 18.23
CA GLU A 18 -1.36 -55.49 16.91
C GLU A 18 -2.31 -54.32 16.64
N SER A 19 -2.39 -53.95 15.36
CA SER A 19 -2.73 -52.64 14.81
C SER A 19 -4.16 -52.53 14.26
N LEU A 20 -4.77 -51.34 14.46
CA LEU A 20 -5.82 -50.65 13.67
C LEU A 20 -7.23 -51.31 13.56
N PRO A 21 -8.31 -50.52 13.31
CA PRO A 21 -8.37 -49.08 13.08
C PRO A 21 -9.21 -48.29 14.11
N LEU A 22 -8.74 -47.08 14.44
CA LEU A 22 -9.53 -46.04 15.08
C LEU A 22 -10.51 -45.47 14.05
N ASN A 23 -11.79 -45.70 14.30
CA ASN A 23 -12.89 -45.12 13.55
C ASN A 23 -13.10 -43.68 14.01
N GLN A 24 -13.24 -42.79 13.02
CA GLN A 24 -13.58 -41.38 13.14
C GLN A 24 -14.93 -41.20 13.83
N ASN A 25 -15.09 -40.13 14.62
CA ASN A 25 -16.28 -39.27 14.56
C ASN A 25 -16.11 -37.93 15.34
N SER A 26 -16.24 -36.85 14.57
CA SER A 26 -16.95 -35.60 14.87
C SER A 26 -16.38 -34.55 15.84
N THR A 27 -15.16 -34.04 15.57
CA THR A 27 -14.75 -32.68 16.02
C THR A 27 -14.04 -31.85 14.94
N ASP A 28 -13.70 -32.42 13.78
CA ASP A 28 -12.82 -31.79 12.77
C ASP A 28 -13.49 -30.72 11.89
N SER A 29 -14.81 -30.52 11.93
CA SER A 29 -15.49 -29.59 10.98
C SER A 29 -15.45 -28.10 11.38
N GLN A 30 -14.91 -27.75 12.56
CA GLN A 30 -14.98 -26.38 13.05
C GLN A 30 -13.74 -25.54 12.69
N ILE A 31 -12.57 -26.16 12.68
CA ILE A 31 -11.29 -25.52 12.32
C ILE A 31 -10.96 -25.90 10.88
N GLY A 32 -10.57 -24.93 10.07
CA GLY A 32 -10.20 -25.16 8.68
C GLY A 32 -8.85 -25.84 8.54
N ILE A 33 -8.78 -26.82 7.63
CA ILE A 33 -7.58 -27.63 7.38
C ILE A 33 -6.37 -26.77 6.98
N CYS A 34 -6.60 -25.62 6.35
CA CYS A 34 -5.54 -24.72 5.89
C CYS A 34 -5.28 -23.54 6.83
N ASP A 35 -6.00 -23.40 7.95
CA ASP A 35 -6.00 -22.18 8.79
C ASP A 35 -4.63 -21.86 9.38
N GLN A 36 -3.84 -22.88 9.74
CA GLN A 36 -2.50 -22.69 10.27
C GLN A 36 -1.55 -22.09 9.23
N ILE A 37 -1.58 -22.59 8.00
CA ILE A 37 -0.73 -22.11 6.89
C ILE A 37 -1.17 -20.71 6.47
N VAL A 38 -2.48 -20.46 6.41
CA VAL A 38 -3.05 -19.12 6.12
C VAL A 38 -2.62 -18.12 7.19
N ASN A 39 -2.64 -18.51 8.46
CA ASN A 39 -2.18 -17.67 9.56
C ASN A 39 -0.68 -17.34 9.45
N GLU A 40 0.18 -18.34 9.18
CA GLU A 40 1.61 -18.10 8.95
C GLU A 40 1.84 -17.11 7.80
N PHE A 41 1.08 -17.29 6.71
CA PHE A 41 1.11 -16.41 5.56
C PHE A 41 0.69 -14.97 5.92
N ILE A 42 -0.43 -14.77 6.61
CA ILE A 42 -0.89 -13.44 7.07
C ILE A 42 0.17 -12.74 7.92
N LEU A 43 0.73 -13.48 8.87
CA LEU A 43 1.77 -12.98 9.76
C LEU A 43 3.04 -12.57 9.00
N GLU A 44 3.35 -13.21 7.87
CA GLU A 44 4.47 -12.82 7.02
C GLU A 44 4.11 -11.66 6.09
N LEU A 45 2.87 -11.60 5.58
CA LEU A 45 2.38 -10.49 4.76
C LEU A 45 2.52 -9.14 5.47
N GLU A 46 2.16 -9.10 6.75
CA GLU A 46 2.27 -7.89 7.56
C GLU A 46 3.74 -7.48 7.75
N TRP A 47 4.65 -8.45 7.84
CA TRP A 47 6.07 -8.20 8.06
C TRP A 47 6.81 -7.79 6.78
N ASN A 48 6.73 -8.61 5.73
CA ASN A 48 7.42 -8.40 4.47
C ASN A 48 6.73 -9.11 3.31
N SER A 49 5.72 -8.46 2.74
CA SER A 49 5.03 -8.91 1.51
C SER A 49 5.92 -9.11 0.28
N LYS A 50 7.18 -8.63 0.29
CA LYS A 50 8.16 -8.82 -0.80
C LYS A 50 9.15 -9.96 -0.52
N SER A 51 8.98 -10.73 0.56
CA SER A 51 9.93 -11.79 0.92
C SER A 51 9.72 -13.08 0.12
N GLU A 52 10.80 -13.83 -0.09
CA GLU A 52 10.75 -15.20 -0.63
C GLU A 52 9.94 -16.14 0.29
N ILE A 53 9.93 -15.85 1.59
CA ILE A 53 9.12 -16.56 2.59
C ILE A 53 7.62 -16.33 2.34
N THR A 54 7.20 -15.09 2.09
CA THR A 54 5.81 -14.78 1.71
C THR A 54 5.39 -15.56 0.48
N ARG A 55 6.23 -15.58 -0.57
CA ARG A 55 5.97 -16.34 -1.81
C ARG A 55 5.79 -17.83 -1.50
N SER A 56 6.71 -18.41 -0.72
CA SER A 56 6.67 -19.82 -0.36
C SER A 56 5.42 -20.18 0.46
N LEU A 57 5.07 -19.37 1.47
CA LEU A 57 3.88 -19.57 2.29
C LEU A 57 2.60 -19.47 1.46
N CYS A 58 2.51 -18.48 0.55
CA CYS A 58 1.37 -18.38 -0.35
C CYS A 58 1.19 -19.68 -1.17
N LYS A 59 2.26 -20.21 -1.77
CA LYS A 59 2.20 -21.45 -2.56
C LYS A 59 1.67 -22.62 -1.72
N LYS A 60 2.14 -22.76 -0.48
CA LYS A 60 1.62 -23.78 0.46
C LYS A 60 0.13 -23.60 0.76
N VAL A 61 -0.37 -22.37 0.87
CA VAL A 61 -1.81 -22.12 1.06
C VAL A 61 -2.60 -22.54 -0.18
N SER A 62 -2.16 -22.18 -1.37
CA SER A 62 -2.82 -22.61 -2.62
C SER A 62 -2.81 -24.14 -2.75
N GLU A 63 -1.67 -24.79 -2.52
CA GLU A 63 -1.54 -26.25 -2.53
C GLU A 63 -2.46 -26.91 -1.51
N CYS A 64 -2.57 -26.33 -0.30
CA CYS A 64 -3.48 -26.82 0.72
C CYS A 64 -4.93 -26.79 0.23
N TYR A 65 -5.43 -25.66 -0.27
CA TYR A 65 -6.79 -25.58 -0.81
C TYR A 65 -7.01 -26.45 -2.05
N GLY A 66 -5.98 -26.64 -2.89
CA GLY A 66 -6.04 -27.53 -4.05
C GLY A 66 -6.10 -29.02 -3.69
N SER A 67 -5.69 -29.40 -2.47
CA SER A 67 -5.87 -30.76 -1.96
C SER A 67 -7.25 -31.01 -1.34
N GLN A 68 -8.04 -29.94 -1.10
CA GLN A 68 -9.39 -30.03 -0.56
C GLN A 68 -10.44 -30.22 -1.66
N LYS A 69 -11.57 -30.81 -1.31
CA LYS A 69 -12.73 -30.97 -2.20
C LYS A 69 -13.76 -29.87 -1.92
N GLY A 70 -14.56 -29.51 -2.93
CA GLY A 70 -15.70 -28.60 -2.79
C GLY A 70 -15.54 -27.29 -3.58
N GLU A 71 -16.67 -26.68 -3.95
CA GLU A 71 -16.70 -25.46 -4.77
C GLU A 71 -15.95 -24.30 -4.10
N THR A 72 -16.04 -24.21 -2.77
CA THR A 72 -15.36 -23.17 -2.00
C THR A 72 -13.84 -23.37 -1.97
N ALA A 73 -13.36 -24.61 -1.85
CA ALA A 73 -11.94 -24.92 -1.92
C ALA A 73 -11.37 -24.53 -3.28
N GLU A 74 -12.09 -24.86 -4.37
CA GLU A 74 -11.71 -24.47 -5.74
C GLU A 74 -11.71 -22.96 -5.95
N LYS A 75 -12.67 -22.22 -5.34
CA LYS A 75 -12.69 -20.76 -5.35
C LYS A 75 -11.49 -20.18 -4.60
N LEU A 76 -11.23 -20.64 -3.38
CA LEU A 76 -10.09 -20.17 -2.57
C LEU A 76 -8.76 -20.51 -3.23
N LYS A 77 -8.59 -21.72 -3.77
CA LYS A 77 -7.41 -22.08 -4.54
C LYS A 77 -7.17 -21.09 -5.67
N ARG A 78 -8.19 -20.77 -6.48
CA ARG A 78 -8.07 -19.78 -7.56
C ARG A 78 -7.68 -18.40 -7.05
N VAL A 79 -8.29 -17.93 -5.96
CA VAL A 79 -7.93 -16.64 -5.34
C VAL A 79 -6.48 -16.65 -4.87
N TYR A 80 -6.03 -17.72 -4.22
CA TYR A 80 -4.64 -17.84 -3.76
C TYR A 80 -3.66 -18.02 -4.92
N ASP A 81 -4.01 -18.71 -6.01
CA ASP A 81 -3.18 -18.77 -7.22
C ASP A 81 -2.87 -17.35 -7.74
N PHE A 82 -3.89 -16.50 -7.86
CA PHE A 82 -3.72 -15.09 -8.25
C PHE A 82 -2.86 -14.30 -7.27
N ARG A 83 -3.10 -14.46 -5.96
CA ARG A 83 -2.27 -13.81 -4.93
C ARG A 83 -0.82 -14.28 -5.02
N CYS A 84 -0.57 -15.56 -5.24
CA CYS A 84 0.79 -16.10 -5.26
C CYS A 84 1.58 -15.64 -6.49
N GLU A 85 0.92 -15.51 -7.65
CA GLU A 85 1.51 -14.87 -8.82
C GLU A 85 1.95 -13.43 -8.50
N LYS A 86 1.09 -12.66 -7.81
CA LYS A 86 1.43 -11.31 -7.33
C LYS A 86 2.62 -11.30 -6.39
N TYR A 87 2.68 -12.22 -5.40
CA TYR A 87 3.80 -12.28 -4.46
C TYR A 87 5.10 -12.79 -5.09
N GLU A 88 5.02 -13.62 -6.13
CA GLU A 88 6.15 -13.99 -6.96
C GLU A 88 6.70 -12.76 -7.71
N PHE A 89 5.83 -11.94 -8.28
CA PHE A 89 6.22 -10.67 -8.88
C PHE A 89 6.86 -9.70 -7.87
N TYR A 90 6.28 -9.59 -6.67
CA TYR A 90 6.79 -8.75 -5.59
C TYR A 90 8.16 -9.19 -5.09
N SER A 91 8.38 -10.50 -4.92
CA SER A 91 9.66 -11.01 -4.39
C SER A 91 10.83 -10.80 -5.35
N LYS A 92 10.53 -10.61 -6.64
CA LYS A 92 11.51 -10.25 -7.67
C LYS A 92 11.73 -8.75 -7.80
N GLY A 93 11.09 -7.91 -6.98
CA GLY A 93 11.21 -6.45 -7.09
C GLY A 93 10.52 -5.85 -8.33
N MET A 94 9.66 -6.63 -8.99
CA MET A 94 9.13 -6.25 -10.29
C MET A 94 8.09 -5.12 -10.23
N THR A 95 7.41 -4.92 -9.11
CA THR A 95 6.50 -3.77 -8.95
C THR A 95 7.26 -2.45 -8.95
N ASP A 96 8.41 -2.38 -8.28
CA ASP A 96 9.22 -1.17 -8.25
C ASP A 96 9.86 -0.98 -9.64
N CYS A 97 10.33 -2.06 -10.28
CA CYS A 97 10.81 -2.02 -11.66
C CYS A 97 9.74 -1.53 -12.65
N TYR A 98 8.49 -1.98 -12.50
CA TYR A 98 7.40 -1.55 -13.36
C TYR A 98 7.07 -0.06 -13.20
N LYS A 99 7.19 0.48 -11.98
CA LYS A 99 7.09 1.92 -11.73
C LYS A 99 8.19 2.69 -12.43
N GLU A 100 9.43 2.22 -12.36
CA GLU A 100 10.56 2.84 -13.07
C GLU A 100 10.35 2.83 -14.60
N ILE A 101 9.79 1.75 -15.15
CA ILE A 101 9.41 1.66 -16.58
C ILE A 101 8.33 2.69 -16.92
N LEU A 102 7.31 2.84 -16.07
CA LEU A 102 6.28 3.85 -16.25
C LEU A 102 6.85 5.26 -16.11
N ASP A 103 7.69 5.54 -15.11
CA ASP A 103 8.24 6.88 -14.84
C ASP A 103 9.25 7.31 -15.92
N ASP A 104 10.08 6.41 -16.46
CA ASP A 104 11.00 6.74 -17.56
C ASP A 104 10.26 7.19 -18.82
N LYS A 105 9.09 6.60 -19.09
CA LYS A 105 8.20 7.05 -20.17
C LYS A 105 7.79 8.52 -19.98
N PHE A 106 7.58 8.98 -18.75
CA PHE A 106 6.99 10.30 -18.47
C PHE A 106 8.01 11.41 -18.20
N TYR A 107 9.19 11.09 -17.65
CA TYR A 107 10.11 12.10 -17.10
C TYR A 107 11.53 12.10 -17.68
N GLY A 108 11.82 11.29 -18.70
CA GLY A 108 13.12 11.28 -19.36
C GLY A 108 13.26 12.36 -20.45
N PRO A 109 14.06 13.44 -20.28
CA PRO A 109 14.47 14.30 -21.41
C PRO A 109 15.30 13.56 -22.47
N THR A 110 15.65 12.30 -22.18
CA THR A 110 16.41 11.34 -23.00
C THR A 110 15.73 9.96 -23.00
N SER A 111 14.39 9.88 -23.02
CA SER A 111 13.70 8.59 -22.89
C SER A 111 14.29 7.57 -23.86
N VAL A 112 14.62 6.40 -23.35
CA VAL A 112 15.36 5.34 -24.07
C VAL A 112 14.54 4.72 -25.22
N CYS A 113 13.25 5.05 -25.33
CA CYS A 113 12.33 4.51 -26.33
C CYS A 113 11.96 5.50 -27.45
N PRO A 114 12.89 6.03 -28.28
CA PRO A 114 12.51 6.78 -29.47
C PRO A 114 11.86 5.85 -30.50
N GLN A 115 10.78 6.30 -31.17
CA GLN A 115 10.32 5.65 -32.39
C GLN A 115 11.38 5.76 -33.49
N TYR A 116 11.83 4.63 -34.04
CA TYR A 116 12.38 4.60 -35.39
C TYR A 116 11.21 4.51 -36.39
N GLY A 117 10.80 5.65 -36.96
CA GLY A 117 9.79 5.68 -38.02
C GLY A 117 9.37 7.10 -38.45
N ASN A 118 9.53 7.41 -39.74
CA ASN A 118 9.25 8.70 -40.36
C ASN A 118 7.74 9.04 -40.34
N ASN A 119 7.29 9.82 -39.34
CA ASN A 119 6.10 10.71 -39.34
C ASN A 119 5.33 10.69 -38.00
N SER A 120 5.96 11.06 -36.88
CA SER A 120 5.18 11.69 -35.81
C SER A 120 6.00 12.75 -35.10
N TYR A 121 5.42 13.95 -35.02
CA TYR A 121 6.11 15.16 -34.59
C TYR A 121 6.52 15.14 -33.11
N PHE A 122 6.15 14.12 -32.33
CA PHE A 122 6.70 13.74 -31.00
C PHE A 122 6.32 12.26 -30.72
N GLY A 123 7.12 11.31 -31.23
CA GLY A 123 6.80 9.88 -31.33
C GLY A 123 7.36 8.99 -30.22
N TYR A 124 6.66 8.89 -29.09
CA TYR A 124 6.92 7.86 -28.08
C TYR A 124 5.83 6.78 -28.13
N LEU A 125 6.25 5.50 -28.06
CA LEU A 125 5.30 4.39 -27.95
C LEU A 125 4.64 4.43 -26.58
N ASP A 126 3.34 4.70 -26.58
CA ASP A 126 2.56 4.80 -25.36
C ASP A 126 2.04 3.42 -24.95
N PHE A 127 2.67 2.79 -23.95
CA PHE A 127 2.23 1.52 -23.39
C PHE A 127 1.27 1.64 -22.19
N THR A 128 0.65 2.83 -21.99
CA THR A 128 -0.44 3.07 -21.03
C THR A 128 -1.76 3.39 -21.76
N GLN A 129 -1.89 2.92 -23.01
CA GLN A 129 -3.10 3.11 -23.81
C GLN A 129 -4.29 2.36 -23.20
N ALA A 130 -5.47 2.98 -23.24
CA ALA A 130 -6.72 2.36 -22.82
C ALA A 130 -7.12 1.16 -23.72
N ASP A 131 -6.83 1.27 -25.01
CA ASP A 131 -7.02 0.19 -25.97
C ASP A 131 -5.96 -0.91 -25.76
N LEU A 132 -6.41 -2.09 -25.31
CA LEU A 132 -5.53 -3.21 -24.96
C LEU A 132 -4.78 -3.79 -26.17
N THR A 133 -5.35 -3.71 -27.38
CA THR A 133 -4.68 -4.16 -28.61
C THR A 133 -3.54 -3.22 -28.97
N ARG A 134 -3.77 -1.90 -28.94
CA ARG A 134 -2.72 -0.89 -29.14
C ARG A 134 -1.67 -0.97 -28.05
N ARG A 135 -2.08 -1.17 -26.79
CA ARG A 135 -1.18 -1.36 -25.65
C ARG A 135 -0.28 -2.58 -25.85
N SER A 136 -0.83 -3.73 -26.24
CA SER A 136 -0.07 -4.95 -26.54
C SER A 136 0.96 -4.72 -27.64
N ASN A 137 0.55 -4.11 -28.74
CA ASN A 137 1.44 -3.81 -29.87
C ASN A 137 2.58 -2.88 -29.44
N ASN A 138 2.26 -1.82 -28.70
CA ASN A 138 3.26 -0.87 -28.22
C ASN A 138 4.26 -1.55 -27.26
N LEU A 139 3.79 -2.37 -26.32
CA LEU A 139 4.66 -3.13 -25.41
C LEU A 139 5.61 -4.07 -26.16
N LYS A 140 5.11 -4.78 -27.18
CA LYS A 140 5.92 -5.70 -27.99
C LYS A 140 6.97 -4.98 -28.83
N ILE A 141 6.60 -3.86 -29.46
CA ILE A 141 7.55 -3.04 -30.24
C ILE A 141 8.60 -2.43 -29.30
N SER A 142 8.20 -2.01 -28.10
CA SER A 142 9.09 -1.41 -27.09
C SER A 142 9.90 -2.43 -26.28
N LYS A 143 9.87 -3.73 -26.59
CA LYS A 143 10.54 -4.78 -25.80
C LYS A 143 12.00 -4.47 -25.50
N SER A 144 12.81 -4.18 -26.53
CA SER A 144 14.23 -3.86 -26.36
C SER A 144 14.45 -2.66 -25.44
N CYS A 145 13.66 -1.59 -25.62
CA CYS A 145 13.76 -0.41 -24.78
C CYS A 145 13.35 -0.68 -23.33
N ILE A 146 12.25 -1.39 -23.10
CA ILE A 146 11.78 -1.72 -21.75
C ILE A 146 12.83 -2.56 -21.01
N LEU A 147 13.51 -3.47 -21.71
CA LEU A 147 14.61 -4.25 -21.14
C LEU A 147 15.83 -3.38 -20.81
N GLU A 148 16.16 -2.39 -21.64
CA GLU A 148 17.24 -1.43 -21.37
C GLU A 148 16.92 -0.53 -20.16
N ILE A 149 15.67 -0.09 -20.01
CA ILE A 149 15.22 0.60 -18.78
C ILE A 149 15.37 -0.33 -17.57
N GLY A 150 14.96 -1.59 -17.75
CA GLY A 150 15.11 -2.64 -16.75
C GLY A 150 16.55 -2.77 -16.26
N GLU A 151 17.50 -2.86 -17.19
CA GLU A 151 18.93 -3.00 -16.89
C GLU A 151 19.49 -1.79 -16.12
N LYS A 152 19.03 -0.58 -16.46
CA LYS A 152 19.55 0.66 -15.87
C LYS A 152 18.92 1.02 -14.53
N LYS A 153 17.64 0.73 -14.34
CA LYS A 153 16.84 1.26 -13.22
C LYS A 153 16.32 0.21 -12.25
N CYS A 154 16.19 -1.04 -12.67
CA CYS A 154 15.66 -2.08 -11.81
C CYS A 154 16.76 -2.79 -11.02
N SER A 155 16.38 -3.56 -10.00
CA SER A 155 17.35 -4.46 -9.35
C SER A 155 17.79 -5.55 -10.34
N PRO A 156 18.98 -6.15 -10.15
CA PRO A 156 19.45 -7.24 -11.00
C PRO A 156 18.44 -8.40 -11.08
N GLU A 157 17.81 -8.77 -9.96
CA GLU A 157 16.81 -9.84 -9.92
C GLU A 157 15.53 -9.49 -10.70
N ALA A 158 15.10 -8.23 -10.62
CA ALA A 158 13.94 -7.75 -11.37
C ALA A 158 14.21 -7.73 -12.87
N HIS A 159 15.38 -7.21 -13.28
CA HIS A 159 15.77 -7.18 -14.68
C HIS A 159 15.87 -8.59 -15.27
N GLU A 160 16.53 -9.53 -14.57
CA GLU A 160 16.63 -10.92 -15.00
C GLU A 160 15.25 -11.56 -15.15
N TYR A 161 14.35 -11.34 -14.17
CA TYR A 161 12.99 -11.84 -14.24
C TYR A 161 12.22 -11.26 -15.44
N LEU A 162 12.28 -9.95 -15.65
CA LEU A 162 11.63 -9.28 -16.78
C LEU A 162 12.15 -9.79 -18.12
N ASN A 163 13.46 -9.97 -18.26
CA ASN A 163 14.08 -10.46 -19.48
C ASN A 163 13.61 -11.88 -19.84
N ASN A 164 13.56 -12.77 -18.83
CA ASN A 164 13.17 -14.16 -19.02
C ASN A 164 11.65 -14.34 -19.19
N ASN A 165 10.83 -13.40 -18.70
CA ASN A 165 9.37 -13.53 -18.64
C ASN A 165 8.64 -12.38 -19.35
N PHE A 166 9.29 -11.68 -20.28
CA PHE A 166 8.74 -10.47 -20.90
C PHE A 166 7.36 -10.70 -21.54
N ASP A 167 7.19 -11.81 -22.26
CA ASP A 167 5.92 -12.06 -22.97
C ASP A 167 4.78 -12.35 -21.98
N SER A 168 5.07 -13.09 -20.89
CA SER A 168 4.11 -13.30 -19.79
C SER A 168 3.79 -12.00 -19.04
N PHE A 169 4.78 -11.12 -18.86
CA PHE A 169 4.57 -9.79 -18.31
C PHE A 169 3.63 -8.95 -19.20
N VAL A 170 3.83 -8.98 -20.53
CA VAL A 170 2.92 -8.31 -21.47
C VAL A 170 1.52 -8.91 -21.42
N ASP A 171 1.40 -10.23 -21.40
CA ASP A 171 0.11 -10.92 -21.31
C ASP A 171 -0.64 -10.54 -20.03
N THR A 172 0.07 -10.43 -18.92
CA THR A 172 -0.49 -9.98 -17.64
C THR A 172 -1.02 -8.55 -17.74
N LEU A 173 -0.38 -7.65 -18.48
CA LEU A 173 -0.83 -6.26 -18.64
C LEU A 173 -2.07 -6.11 -19.54
N ILE A 174 -2.31 -7.06 -20.46
CA ILE A 174 -3.35 -6.92 -21.49
C ILE A 174 -4.55 -7.84 -21.29
N ASN A 175 -4.43 -8.89 -20.49
CA ASN A 175 -5.48 -9.88 -20.28
C ASN A 175 -6.13 -9.70 -18.89
N PRO A 176 -7.18 -8.87 -18.77
CA PRO A 176 -7.92 -8.76 -17.51
C PRO A 176 -8.57 -10.09 -17.16
N VAL A 177 -8.48 -10.46 -15.88
CA VAL A 177 -9.16 -11.65 -15.36
C VAL A 177 -10.65 -11.36 -15.28
N LYS A 178 -11.48 -12.21 -15.91
CA LYS A 178 -12.94 -12.10 -15.82
C LYS A 178 -13.41 -12.34 -14.38
N ASN A 179 -14.28 -11.47 -13.87
CA ASN A 179 -14.77 -11.51 -12.48
C ASN A 179 -13.65 -11.47 -11.45
N ASP A 180 -12.58 -10.73 -11.72
CA ASP A 180 -11.50 -10.53 -10.76
C ASP A 180 -12.05 -9.90 -9.47
N SER A 181 -11.69 -10.48 -8.33
CA SER A 181 -11.90 -9.90 -7.01
C SER A 181 -10.86 -8.82 -6.68
N CYS A 182 -10.22 -8.24 -7.71
CA CYS A 182 -9.10 -7.31 -7.64
C CYS A 182 -7.87 -7.86 -6.93
N GLU A 183 -7.68 -9.18 -7.01
CA GLU A 183 -6.56 -9.89 -6.39
C GLU A 183 -5.51 -10.35 -7.42
N SER A 184 -5.82 -10.26 -8.71
CA SER A 184 -4.89 -10.62 -9.78
C SER A 184 -3.71 -9.64 -9.89
N LEU A 185 -2.60 -10.15 -10.43
CA LEU A 185 -1.47 -9.31 -10.78
C LEU A 185 -1.84 -8.27 -11.86
N HIS A 186 -2.77 -8.60 -12.78
CA HIS A 186 -3.28 -7.62 -13.76
C HIS A 186 -3.89 -6.40 -13.08
N ALA A 187 -4.81 -6.59 -12.11
CA ALA A 187 -5.44 -5.50 -11.39
C ALA A 187 -4.42 -4.61 -10.66
N GLU A 188 -3.41 -5.22 -10.03
CA GLU A 188 -2.33 -4.50 -9.36
C GLU A 188 -1.51 -3.65 -10.36
N LEU A 189 -1.10 -4.22 -11.49
CA LEU A 189 -0.34 -3.48 -12.51
C LEU A 189 -1.18 -2.41 -13.21
N ASN A 190 -2.47 -2.65 -13.42
CA ASN A 190 -3.35 -1.65 -14.01
C ASN A 190 -3.55 -0.45 -13.08
N LYS A 191 -3.64 -0.68 -11.77
CA LYS A 191 -3.66 0.40 -10.77
C LYS A 191 -2.39 1.27 -10.83
N GLU A 192 -1.22 0.66 -10.95
CA GLU A 192 0.04 1.41 -11.11
C GLU A 192 0.09 2.16 -12.45
N THR A 193 -0.45 1.58 -13.51
CA THR A 193 -0.65 2.26 -14.80
C THR A 193 -1.53 3.51 -14.63
N CYS A 194 -2.65 3.38 -13.92
CA CYS A 194 -3.59 4.47 -13.67
C CYS A 194 -2.98 5.59 -12.83
N LEU A 195 -2.15 5.26 -11.83
CA LEU A 195 -1.37 6.25 -11.07
C LEU A 195 -0.41 7.03 -11.96
N ALA A 196 0.24 6.35 -12.90
CA ALA A 196 1.20 7.00 -13.78
C ALA A 196 0.48 7.92 -14.80
N VAL A 197 -0.64 7.46 -15.39
CA VAL A 197 -1.51 8.28 -16.25
C VAL A 197 -2.03 9.52 -15.50
N ARG A 198 -2.44 9.35 -14.24
CA ARG A 198 -2.89 10.45 -13.37
C ARG A 198 -1.79 11.52 -13.19
N THR A 199 -0.57 11.04 -13.01
CA THR A 199 0.62 11.88 -12.76
C THR A 199 1.03 12.63 -14.03
N GLU A 200 0.98 11.98 -15.20
CA GLU A 200 1.12 12.59 -16.52
C GLU A 200 0.09 13.70 -16.71
N MET A 201 -1.20 13.38 -16.52
CA MET A 201 -2.30 14.34 -16.68
C MET A 201 -2.16 15.56 -15.75
N GLN A 202 -1.70 15.35 -14.52
CA GLN A 202 -1.45 16.44 -13.57
C GLN A 202 -0.31 17.35 -14.04
N THR A 203 0.74 16.77 -14.63
CA THR A 203 1.89 17.50 -15.17
C THR A 203 1.46 18.32 -16.39
N GLU A 204 0.76 17.70 -17.34
CA GLU A 204 0.23 18.37 -18.53
C GLU A 204 -0.73 19.50 -18.17
N TRP A 205 -1.61 19.28 -17.19
CA TRP A 205 -2.50 20.33 -16.69
C TRP A 205 -1.74 21.52 -16.11
N ASN A 206 -0.62 21.28 -15.42
CA ASN A 206 0.20 22.37 -14.89
C ASN A 206 0.90 23.15 -16.00
N VAL A 207 1.39 22.45 -17.04
CA VAL A 207 1.96 23.09 -18.24
C VAL A 207 0.91 23.91 -18.97
N PHE A 208 -0.28 23.33 -19.23
CA PHE A 208 -1.41 24.03 -19.83
C PHE A 208 -1.74 25.33 -19.09
N LYS A 209 -1.90 25.28 -17.76
CA LYS A 209 -2.15 26.47 -16.93
C LYS A 209 -1.03 27.51 -17.05
N ALA A 210 0.24 27.08 -17.08
CA ALA A 210 1.37 27.99 -17.19
C ALA A 210 1.42 28.67 -18.56
N SER A 211 1.15 27.94 -19.64
CA SER A 211 1.10 28.47 -21.00
C SER A 211 -0.03 29.48 -21.17
N VAL A 212 -1.25 29.15 -20.74
CA VAL A 212 -2.38 30.10 -20.76
C VAL A 212 -2.07 31.35 -19.93
N ARG A 213 -1.34 31.20 -18.80
CA ARG A 213 -0.88 32.33 -17.99
C ARG A 213 0.11 33.24 -18.71
N ALA A 214 1.02 32.66 -19.47
CA ALA A 214 2.06 33.41 -20.16
C ALA A 214 1.56 34.10 -21.42
N THR A 215 0.67 33.46 -22.19
CA THR A 215 0.27 33.94 -23.53
C THR A 215 -1.14 34.53 -23.58
N GLY A 216 -2.02 34.19 -22.64
CA GLY A 216 -3.45 34.51 -22.76
C GLY A 216 -4.18 33.66 -23.81
N GLU A 217 -3.49 32.76 -24.50
CA GLU A 217 -4.03 31.91 -25.56
C GLU A 217 -4.08 30.44 -25.13
N LEU A 218 -4.96 29.66 -25.77
CA LEU A 218 -5.07 28.23 -25.55
C LEU A 218 -3.99 27.48 -26.32
N PRO A 219 -3.11 26.73 -25.65
CA PRO A 219 -2.09 25.93 -26.33
C PRO A 219 -2.72 24.67 -26.95
N ILE A 220 -3.13 24.75 -28.21
CA ILE A 220 -3.87 23.68 -28.93
C ILE A 220 -3.16 22.32 -28.83
N THR A 221 -1.82 22.30 -28.88
CA THR A 221 -1.02 21.07 -28.75
C THR A 221 -1.21 20.38 -27.40
N ASN A 222 -1.23 21.13 -26.30
CA ASN A 222 -1.49 20.58 -24.96
C ASN A 222 -2.94 20.13 -24.81
N VAL A 223 -3.90 20.83 -25.44
CA VAL A 223 -5.31 20.43 -25.38
C VAL A 223 -5.51 19.09 -26.10
N VAL A 224 -4.96 18.91 -27.31
CA VAL A 224 -5.04 17.64 -28.05
C VAL A 224 -4.39 16.50 -27.27
N LYS A 225 -3.25 16.74 -26.62
CA LYS A 225 -2.61 15.76 -25.74
C LYS A 225 -3.51 15.42 -24.54
N GLY A 226 -4.07 16.44 -23.88
CA GLY A 226 -4.97 16.28 -22.74
C GLY A 226 -6.21 15.44 -23.06
N VAL A 227 -6.83 15.63 -24.23
CA VAL A 227 -7.96 14.82 -24.70
C VAL A 227 -7.57 13.35 -24.87
N ARG A 228 -6.36 13.07 -25.38
CA ARG A 228 -5.85 11.69 -25.49
C ARG A 228 -5.67 11.04 -24.11
N ASP A 229 -5.18 11.80 -23.14
CA ASP A 229 -4.98 11.31 -21.77
C ASP A 229 -6.32 11.10 -21.05
N CYS A 230 -7.37 11.83 -21.44
CA CYS A 230 -8.72 11.64 -20.90
C CYS A 230 -9.31 10.27 -21.16
N ALA A 231 -9.10 9.70 -22.35
CA ALA A 231 -9.54 8.33 -22.63
C ALA A 231 -8.90 7.31 -21.67
N LYS A 232 -7.65 7.55 -21.26
CA LYS A 232 -6.95 6.71 -20.27
C LYS A 232 -7.52 6.91 -18.87
N ILE A 233 -7.77 8.16 -18.47
CA ILE A 233 -8.39 8.49 -17.17
C ILE A 233 -9.80 7.88 -17.07
N GLU A 234 -10.59 7.94 -18.14
CA GLU A 234 -11.92 7.31 -18.22
C GLU A 234 -11.84 5.80 -18.07
N ALA A 235 -10.92 5.14 -18.78
CA ALA A 235 -10.67 3.71 -18.61
C ALA A 235 -10.30 3.36 -17.16
N CYS A 236 -9.42 4.14 -16.55
CA CYS A 236 -9.05 3.98 -15.14
C CYS A 236 -10.22 4.26 -14.19
N ASN A 237 -11.10 5.20 -14.50
CA ASN A 237 -12.30 5.48 -13.69
C ASN A 237 -13.34 4.36 -13.78
N ASN A 238 -13.39 3.66 -14.91
CA ASN A 238 -14.34 2.57 -15.16
C ASN A 238 -13.80 1.19 -14.73
N ASP A 239 -12.50 1.08 -14.40
CA ASP A 239 -11.92 -0.13 -13.84
C ASP A 239 -12.42 -0.34 -12.41
N PRO A 240 -13.20 -1.41 -12.12
CA PRO A 240 -13.67 -1.69 -10.77
C PRO A 240 -12.50 -1.92 -9.81
N CYS A 241 -11.33 -2.37 -10.26
CA CYS A 241 -10.20 -2.60 -9.36
C CYS A 241 -9.38 -1.34 -9.06
N ASN A 242 -9.65 -0.25 -9.78
CA ASN A 242 -9.02 1.03 -9.50
C ASN A 242 -9.78 1.78 -8.38
N THR A 243 -9.32 1.58 -7.15
CA THR A 243 -9.85 2.26 -5.96
C THR A 243 -9.41 3.72 -5.82
N ILE A 244 -8.59 4.23 -6.74
CA ILE A 244 -8.09 5.61 -6.70
C ILE A 244 -9.10 6.53 -7.35
N SER A 245 -9.49 7.59 -6.64
CA SER A 245 -10.47 8.53 -7.18
C SER A 245 -9.90 9.35 -8.35
N ASN A 246 -10.55 9.27 -9.51
CA ASN A 246 -10.22 10.07 -10.69
C ASN A 246 -11.13 11.30 -10.87
N ALA A 247 -11.99 11.62 -9.89
CA ALA A 247 -13.00 12.68 -10.01
C ALA A 247 -12.42 14.05 -10.39
N LYS A 248 -11.25 14.41 -9.83
CA LYS A 248 -10.53 15.64 -10.19
C LYS A 248 -10.13 15.65 -11.67
N PHE A 249 -9.57 14.53 -12.16
CA PHE A 249 -9.08 14.40 -13.52
C PHE A 249 -10.21 14.32 -14.53
N MET A 250 -11.33 13.70 -14.18
CA MET A 250 -12.56 13.74 -14.98
C MET A 250 -13.06 15.17 -15.22
N LYS A 251 -12.91 16.07 -14.25
CA LYS A 251 -13.25 17.50 -14.45
C LYS A 251 -12.27 18.20 -15.38
N ILE A 252 -10.97 17.89 -15.28
CA ILE A 252 -9.96 18.39 -16.22
C ILE A 252 -10.31 17.92 -17.64
N CYS A 253 -10.79 16.69 -17.79
CA CYS A 253 -11.21 16.16 -19.08
C CYS A 253 -12.39 16.89 -19.71
N ILE A 254 -13.34 17.33 -18.90
CA ILE A 254 -14.43 18.19 -19.38
C ILE A 254 -13.86 19.49 -19.97
N VAL A 255 -12.86 20.10 -19.33
CA VAL A 255 -12.21 21.32 -19.84
C VAL A 255 -11.56 21.05 -21.19
N TYR A 256 -10.73 20.01 -21.30
CA TYR A 256 -10.05 19.70 -22.56
C TYR A 256 -11.03 19.37 -23.69
N ASN A 257 -12.03 18.52 -23.44
CA ASN A 257 -13.05 18.17 -24.43
C ASN A 257 -13.89 19.38 -24.86
N ALA A 258 -14.29 20.23 -23.92
CA ALA A 258 -15.01 21.47 -24.22
C ALA A 258 -14.17 22.40 -25.11
N THR A 259 -12.86 22.49 -24.86
CA THR A 259 -11.95 23.41 -25.57
C THR A 259 -11.68 23.02 -27.02
N ILE A 260 -11.82 21.74 -27.39
CA ILE A 260 -11.69 21.27 -28.79
C ILE A 260 -13.02 21.11 -29.52
N SER A 261 -14.14 21.33 -28.82
CA SER A 261 -15.46 21.08 -29.38
C SER A 261 -15.79 22.04 -30.51
N ASN A 262 -16.62 21.57 -31.47
CA ASN A 262 -17.19 22.43 -32.50
C ASN A 262 -18.04 23.56 -31.88
N PHE A 263 -18.64 23.31 -30.71
CA PHE A 263 -19.32 24.32 -29.91
C PHE A 263 -18.39 25.49 -29.56
N TYR A 264 -17.21 25.20 -28.99
CA TYR A 264 -16.23 26.23 -28.62
C TYR A 264 -15.68 26.97 -29.83
N ASN A 265 -15.31 26.25 -30.90
CA ASN A 265 -14.78 26.86 -32.11
C ASN A 265 -15.81 27.79 -32.77
N CYS A 266 -17.08 27.38 -32.83
CA CYS A 266 -18.16 28.19 -33.36
C CYS A 266 -18.34 29.50 -32.59
N LEU A 267 -18.38 29.44 -31.25
CA LEU A 267 -18.55 30.63 -30.42
C LEU A 267 -17.31 31.53 -30.41
N LYS A 268 -16.12 30.97 -30.60
CA LYS A 268 -14.89 31.77 -30.74
C LYS A 268 -14.94 32.66 -31.98
N ASP A 269 -15.50 32.17 -33.08
CA ASP A 269 -15.48 32.86 -34.37
C ASP A 269 -16.71 33.77 -34.58
N TYR A 270 -17.85 33.43 -33.95
CA TYR A 270 -19.14 34.09 -34.23
C TYR A 270 -19.90 34.53 -32.97
N GLY A 271 -19.27 34.58 -31.80
CA GLY A 271 -19.97 34.91 -30.57
C GLY A 271 -19.09 35.08 -29.33
N SER A 272 -19.61 34.62 -28.19
CA SER A 272 -18.90 34.58 -26.91
C SER A 272 -19.15 33.25 -26.21
N VAL A 273 -18.11 32.71 -25.58
CA VAL A 273 -18.20 31.51 -24.74
C VAL A 273 -18.60 31.84 -23.30
N HIS A 274 -18.53 33.11 -22.87
CA HIS A 274 -19.00 33.50 -21.54
C HIS A 274 -19.36 35.00 -21.44
N PRO A 275 -20.62 35.35 -21.08
CA PRO A 275 -21.78 34.46 -21.17
C PRO A 275 -21.92 33.91 -22.60
N VAL A 276 -22.50 32.72 -22.74
CA VAL A 276 -22.67 32.07 -24.03
C VAL A 276 -23.62 32.89 -24.89
N SER A 277 -23.14 33.38 -26.02
CA SER A 277 -23.93 34.17 -26.98
C SER A 277 -23.41 33.97 -28.41
N ILE A 278 -24.25 34.21 -29.41
CA ILE A 278 -23.88 34.17 -30.83
C ILE A 278 -24.40 35.42 -31.55
N ASP A 279 -23.65 35.94 -32.51
CA ASP A 279 -23.92 37.24 -33.16
C ASP A 279 -25.28 37.34 -33.84
N SER A 280 -25.86 36.20 -34.27
CA SER A 280 -27.19 36.13 -34.87
C SER A 280 -28.33 36.26 -33.86
N CYS A 281 -28.04 36.22 -32.57
CA CYS A 281 -29.05 36.25 -31.51
C CYS A 281 -28.86 37.47 -30.60
N LYS A 282 -29.89 38.34 -30.54
CA LYS A 282 -29.84 39.59 -29.74
C LYS A 282 -30.11 39.40 -28.24
N ASN A 283 -30.58 38.22 -27.82
CA ASN A 283 -30.95 37.90 -26.44
C ASN A 283 -30.23 36.61 -25.99
N GLU A 284 -30.12 36.36 -24.68
CA GLU A 284 -29.56 35.12 -24.10
C GLU A 284 -30.50 33.88 -24.25
N ASP A 285 -31.42 33.91 -25.21
CA ASP A 285 -32.36 32.81 -25.46
C ASP A 285 -31.60 31.58 -26.00
N LYS A 286 -31.62 30.54 -25.19
CA LYS A 286 -30.91 29.28 -25.41
C LYS A 286 -31.28 28.61 -26.75
N GLU A 287 -32.54 28.64 -27.16
CA GLU A 287 -32.97 28.03 -28.44
C GLU A 287 -32.54 28.88 -29.64
N CYS A 288 -32.57 30.21 -29.49
CA CYS A 288 -32.08 31.13 -30.51
C CYS A 288 -30.56 30.99 -30.71
N ILE A 289 -29.80 30.82 -29.63
CA ILE A 289 -28.35 30.55 -29.69
C ILE A 289 -28.09 29.22 -30.39
N LYS A 290 -28.79 28.15 -30.01
CA LYS A 290 -28.66 26.83 -30.65
C LYS A 290 -28.91 26.90 -32.16
N LYS A 291 -30.01 27.55 -32.56
CA LYS A 291 -30.33 27.74 -33.98
C LYS A 291 -29.27 28.59 -34.69
N GLY A 292 -28.81 29.66 -34.05
CA GLY A 292 -27.74 30.51 -34.58
C GLY A 292 -26.43 29.75 -34.80
N MET A 293 -26.09 28.81 -33.91
CA MET A 293 -24.89 27.98 -34.04
C MET A 293 -24.99 27.03 -35.23
N ILE A 294 -26.15 26.40 -35.43
CA ILE A 294 -26.42 25.58 -36.62
C ILE A 294 -26.29 26.43 -37.90
N GLU A 295 -26.88 27.63 -37.92
CA GLU A 295 -26.88 28.52 -39.09
C GLU A 295 -25.48 29.06 -39.46
N LYS A 296 -24.64 29.37 -38.46
CA LYS A 296 -23.32 29.97 -38.67
C LYS A 296 -22.20 28.96 -38.84
N CYS A 297 -22.35 27.78 -38.27
CA CYS A 297 -21.30 26.78 -38.17
C CYS A 297 -21.74 25.48 -38.84
N SER A 298 -22.44 24.61 -38.10
CA SER A 298 -23.00 23.34 -38.59
C SER A 298 -23.83 22.66 -37.49
N ASP A 299 -24.51 21.57 -37.83
CA ASP A 299 -25.19 20.69 -36.85
C ASP A 299 -24.21 20.15 -35.78
N ASP A 300 -22.95 19.89 -36.15
CA ASP A 300 -21.95 19.38 -35.20
C ASP A 300 -21.61 20.39 -34.09
N SER A 301 -21.87 21.68 -34.30
CA SER A 301 -21.62 22.73 -33.28
C SER A 301 -22.61 22.67 -32.11
N VAL A 302 -23.72 21.94 -32.26
CA VAL A 302 -24.75 21.76 -31.24
C VAL A 302 -24.83 20.34 -30.69
N GLU A 303 -23.84 19.49 -31.00
CA GLU A 303 -23.64 18.23 -30.30
C GLU A 303 -23.36 18.51 -28.82
N ASP A 304 -24.06 17.83 -27.90
CA ASP A 304 -23.99 18.09 -26.46
C ASP A 304 -24.29 19.56 -26.04
N PHE A 305 -25.06 20.30 -26.86
CA PHE A 305 -25.31 21.75 -26.67
C PHE A 305 -25.71 22.12 -25.24
N ASP A 306 -26.68 21.43 -24.65
CA ASP A 306 -27.17 21.75 -23.30
C ASP A 306 -26.08 21.64 -22.23
N ARG A 307 -25.23 20.62 -22.37
CA ARG A 307 -24.12 20.36 -21.47
C ARG A 307 -23.09 21.48 -21.57
N TYR A 308 -22.67 21.83 -22.78
CA TYR A 308 -21.68 22.88 -23.00
C TYR A 308 -22.23 24.26 -22.65
N TYR A 309 -23.43 24.62 -23.11
CA TYR A 309 -24.11 25.87 -22.78
C TYR A 309 -24.15 26.11 -21.26
N ASN A 310 -24.62 25.11 -20.49
CA ASN A 310 -24.69 25.22 -19.03
C ASN A 310 -23.29 25.31 -18.39
N TRP A 311 -22.32 24.54 -18.89
CA TRP A 311 -20.97 24.52 -18.35
C TRP A 311 -20.25 25.85 -18.57
N PHE A 312 -20.27 26.38 -19.79
CA PHE A 312 -19.63 27.63 -20.18
C PHE A 312 -20.26 28.86 -19.52
N ASN A 313 -21.60 28.87 -19.33
CA ASN A 313 -22.26 29.92 -18.54
C ASN A 313 -21.97 29.83 -17.04
N LYS A 314 -21.73 28.63 -16.51
CA LYS A 314 -21.37 28.45 -15.10
C LYS A 314 -19.89 28.75 -14.84
N TYR A 315 -19.01 28.46 -15.79
CA TYR A 315 -17.57 28.53 -15.64
C TYR A 315 -16.96 29.42 -16.73
N ASN A 316 -16.46 30.59 -16.32
CA ASN A 316 -15.81 31.50 -17.24
C ASN A 316 -14.40 30.99 -17.63
N ILE A 317 -14.23 30.53 -18.87
CA ILE A 317 -12.94 30.07 -19.42
C ILE A 317 -11.87 31.18 -19.37
N SER A 318 -12.23 32.44 -19.64
CA SER A 318 -11.29 33.57 -19.58
C SER A 318 -10.80 33.88 -18.15
N ASN A 319 -11.50 33.37 -17.12
CA ASN A 319 -11.10 33.43 -15.71
C ASN A 319 -10.53 32.11 -15.16
N LEU A 320 -10.11 31.17 -16.04
CA LEU A 320 -9.37 29.95 -15.67
C LEU A 320 -8.07 30.21 -14.90
N TYR A 321 -7.64 31.46 -14.76
CA TYR A 321 -6.55 31.86 -13.88
C TYR A 321 -6.80 31.50 -12.40
N ASN A 322 -8.08 31.43 -11.97
CA ASN A 322 -8.53 31.08 -10.60
C ASN A 322 -8.99 29.62 -10.45
N LEU A 323 -8.25 28.67 -11.02
CA LEU A 323 -8.56 27.23 -11.04
C LEU A 323 -8.54 26.48 -9.69
N ASN A 324 -8.34 27.18 -8.57
CA ASN A 324 -8.51 26.61 -7.22
C ASN A 324 -9.97 26.13 -6.98
N ILE A 325 -10.93 26.52 -7.82
CA ILE A 325 -12.34 26.09 -7.76
C ILE A 325 -12.52 24.59 -8.07
N ILE A 326 -11.58 23.96 -8.77
CA ILE A 326 -11.60 22.50 -9.05
C ILE A 326 -10.94 21.70 -7.90
N GLU A 327 -10.33 22.36 -6.92
CA GLU A 327 -9.60 21.73 -5.79
C GLU A 327 -10.47 21.46 -4.55
N GLY A 328 -11.80 21.35 -4.72
CA GLY A 328 -12.69 20.91 -3.64
C GLY A 328 -12.33 19.52 -3.12
N ASP A 329 -12.59 19.27 -1.83
CA ASP A 329 -12.33 17.99 -1.18
C ASP A 329 -13.22 16.88 -1.80
N PHE A 330 -12.58 15.91 -2.46
CA PHE A 330 -13.25 14.78 -3.13
C PHE A 330 -12.96 13.43 -2.45
N SER A 331 -12.77 13.42 -1.13
CA SER A 331 -12.54 12.21 -0.33
C SER A 331 -13.80 11.33 -0.13
N LYS A 332 -14.65 11.18 -1.14
CA LYS A 332 -15.93 10.47 -1.00
C LYS A 332 -16.24 9.55 -2.16
N TYR A 333 -15.32 8.62 -2.45
CA TYR A 333 -15.69 7.36 -3.09
C TYR A 333 -15.11 6.21 -2.29
N VAL A 334 -15.97 5.22 -2.12
CA VAL A 334 -16.12 4.45 -0.90
C VAL A 334 -15.75 3.01 -1.23
N LEU A 335 -14.81 2.47 -0.43
CA LEU A 335 -14.39 1.07 -0.35
C LEU A 335 -15.53 0.06 -0.01
N GLU A 336 -16.81 0.43 -0.11
CA GLU A 336 -17.91 -0.44 0.39
C GLU A 336 -18.39 -1.50 -0.61
N ASP A 337 -18.15 -1.35 -1.92
CA ASP A 337 -18.83 -2.23 -2.91
C ASP A 337 -17.94 -3.29 -3.60
N MET A 338 -16.78 -3.65 -3.02
CA MET A 338 -15.85 -4.61 -3.66
C MET A 338 -15.45 -5.76 -2.73
N LEU A 339 -16.37 -6.17 -1.86
CA LEU A 339 -16.24 -7.45 -1.16
C LEU A 339 -16.68 -8.56 -2.11
N PRO A 340 -15.82 -9.57 -2.37
CA PRO A 340 -16.20 -10.69 -3.19
C PRO A 340 -17.45 -11.36 -2.59
N ASN A 341 -18.35 -11.76 -3.48
CA ASN A 341 -19.55 -12.54 -3.20
C ASN A 341 -19.26 -13.56 -2.08
N SER A 342 -20.06 -13.48 -1.02
CA SER A 342 -20.01 -14.33 0.17
C SER A 342 -19.68 -15.77 -0.21
N VAL A 343 -18.54 -16.24 0.26
CA VAL A 343 -18.15 -17.64 0.16
C VAL A 343 -19.14 -18.46 0.98
N SER A 344 -19.89 -19.36 0.34
CA SER A 344 -20.74 -20.33 1.05
C SER A 344 -19.87 -21.28 1.85
N ILE A 345 -20.25 -21.52 3.11
CA ILE A 345 -19.50 -22.38 4.02
C ILE A 345 -19.68 -23.83 3.55
N ASP A 346 -18.59 -24.47 3.15
CA ASP A 346 -18.52 -25.93 3.00
C ASP A 346 -18.13 -26.51 4.37
N GLU A 347 -18.82 -27.55 4.82
CA GLU A 347 -18.63 -28.16 6.16
C GLU A 347 -17.19 -28.68 6.35
N GLY A 348 -16.44 -28.93 5.27
CA GLY A 348 -15.05 -29.41 5.30
C GLY A 348 -13.97 -28.32 5.40
N LEU A 349 -14.30 -27.03 5.27
CA LEU A 349 -13.30 -25.95 5.21
C LEU A 349 -13.14 -25.16 6.51
N GLY A 350 -13.99 -25.38 7.50
CA GLY A 350 -13.93 -24.69 8.79
C GLY A 350 -14.69 -23.37 8.82
N LYS A 351 -15.24 -23.04 9.99
CA LYS A 351 -16.21 -21.95 10.18
C LYS A 351 -15.62 -20.56 10.00
N CYS A 352 -14.32 -20.39 10.29
CA CYS A 352 -13.67 -19.08 10.30
C CYS A 352 -13.01 -18.70 8.97
N VAL A 353 -12.93 -19.61 8.00
CA VAL A 353 -12.29 -19.35 6.70
C VAL A 353 -12.82 -18.10 5.98
N PRO A 354 -14.15 -17.84 5.89
CA PRO A 354 -14.64 -16.66 5.18
C PRO A 354 -14.16 -15.34 5.80
N VAL A 355 -14.13 -15.24 7.13
CA VAL A 355 -13.69 -14.01 7.81
C VAL A 355 -12.16 -13.87 7.78
N VAL A 356 -11.42 -14.99 7.82
CA VAL A 356 -9.96 -15.01 7.65
C VAL A 356 -9.58 -14.55 6.24
N ASP A 357 -10.21 -15.08 5.20
CA ASP A 357 -9.90 -14.69 3.81
C ASP A 357 -10.25 -13.21 3.55
N LYS A 358 -11.31 -12.71 4.18
CA LYS A 358 -11.63 -11.28 4.16
C LYS A 358 -10.51 -10.45 4.79
N LEU A 359 -9.93 -10.89 5.92
CA LEU A 359 -8.77 -10.22 6.52
C LEU A 359 -7.55 -10.26 5.60
N VAL A 360 -7.24 -11.42 4.99
CA VAL A 360 -6.14 -11.56 4.01
C VAL A 360 -6.30 -10.59 2.86
N THR A 361 -7.51 -10.48 2.33
CA THR A 361 -7.87 -9.55 1.24
C THR A 361 -7.58 -8.10 1.63
N LEU A 362 -7.99 -7.69 2.82
CA LEU A 362 -7.74 -6.33 3.31
C LEU A 362 -6.24 -6.06 3.44
N LEU A 363 -5.50 -6.95 4.11
CA LEU A 363 -4.05 -6.81 4.32
C LEU A 363 -3.24 -6.87 3.02
N SER A 364 -3.75 -7.58 2.02
CA SER A 364 -3.11 -7.71 0.70
C SER A 364 -3.29 -6.49 -0.18
N ARG A 365 -4.22 -5.57 0.15
CA ARG A 365 -4.54 -4.38 -0.65
C ARG A 365 -3.82 -3.16 -0.10
N LYS A 366 -2.96 -2.53 -0.92
CA LYS A 366 -2.39 -1.21 -0.58
C LYS A 366 -3.42 -0.11 -0.79
N ALA A 367 -4.19 0.28 0.24
CA ALA A 367 -5.05 1.45 0.15
C ALA A 367 -4.21 2.75 0.13
N ILE A 368 -4.39 3.58 -0.90
CA ILE A 368 -3.58 4.82 -1.09
C ILE A 368 -4.36 6.06 -0.63
N ASP A 369 -5.67 6.12 -0.87
CA ASP A 369 -6.42 7.38 -0.71
C ASP A 369 -7.08 7.55 0.68
N ASN A 370 -7.43 6.47 1.38
CA ASN A 370 -7.99 6.55 2.74
C ASN A 370 -7.46 5.44 3.67
N ILE A 371 -6.18 5.57 4.02
CA ILE A 371 -5.48 4.67 4.95
C ILE A 371 -6.26 4.53 6.27
N GLN A 372 -6.90 5.60 6.74
CA GLN A 372 -7.63 5.58 8.02
C GLN A 372 -8.87 4.68 7.99
N LYS A 373 -9.72 4.81 6.96
CA LYS A 373 -10.91 3.97 6.78
C LYS A 373 -10.50 2.51 6.57
N HIS A 374 -9.48 2.29 5.74
CA HIS A 374 -8.96 0.95 5.48
C HIS A 374 -8.47 0.27 6.76
N SER A 375 -7.62 0.94 7.55
CA SER A 375 -7.12 0.38 8.81
C SER A 375 -8.19 0.18 9.89
N ARG A 376 -9.30 0.91 9.83
CA ARG A 376 -10.45 0.63 10.69
C ARG A 376 -11.14 -0.67 10.30
N ILE A 377 -11.41 -0.88 9.01
CA ILE A 377 -12.05 -2.09 8.48
C ILE A 377 -11.15 -3.32 8.71
N GLU A 378 -9.84 -3.18 8.51
CA GLU A 378 -8.84 -4.20 8.86
C GLU A 378 -8.96 -4.62 10.33
N ASN A 379 -8.97 -3.64 11.24
CA ASN A 379 -9.06 -3.90 12.68
C ASN A 379 -10.38 -4.56 13.09
N GLU A 380 -11.52 -4.04 12.59
CA GLU A 380 -12.85 -4.62 12.85
C GLU A 380 -12.96 -6.05 12.32
N THR A 381 -12.44 -6.32 11.11
CA THR A 381 -12.42 -7.67 10.54
C THR A 381 -11.51 -8.59 11.34
N CYS A 382 -10.36 -8.11 11.82
CA CYS A 382 -9.48 -8.88 12.67
C CYS A 382 -10.15 -9.30 13.99
N SER A 383 -10.88 -8.40 14.64
CA SER A 383 -11.67 -8.74 15.84
C SER A 383 -12.69 -9.85 15.57
N GLN A 384 -13.36 -9.83 14.41
CA GLN A 384 -14.29 -10.89 14.01
C GLN A 384 -13.59 -12.25 13.84
N VAL A 385 -12.34 -12.28 13.37
CA VAL A 385 -11.55 -13.53 13.30
C VAL A 385 -11.28 -14.07 14.70
N VAL A 386 -10.87 -13.22 15.64
CA VAL A 386 -10.62 -13.62 17.04
C VAL A 386 -11.89 -14.15 17.69
N GLU A 387 -13.01 -13.45 17.54
CA GLU A 387 -14.31 -13.87 18.06
C GLU A 387 -14.76 -15.21 17.46
N CYS A 388 -14.50 -15.43 16.17
CA CYS A 388 -14.82 -16.69 15.50
C CYS A 388 -14.09 -17.88 16.14
N TYR A 389 -12.77 -17.80 16.29
CA TYR A 389 -12.00 -18.88 16.92
C TYR A 389 -12.32 -19.02 18.42
N GLN A 390 -12.63 -17.92 19.12
CA GLN A 390 -13.08 -17.98 20.52
C GLN A 390 -14.36 -18.81 20.69
N SER A 391 -15.24 -18.81 19.69
CA SER A 391 -16.49 -19.57 19.73
C SER A 391 -16.33 -21.08 19.56
N ILE A 392 -15.13 -21.55 19.21
CA ILE A 392 -14.80 -22.95 18.95
C ILE A 392 -13.97 -23.51 20.12
N PRO A 393 -14.51 -24.41 20.95
CA PRO A 393 -13.88 -24.85 22.19
C PRO A 393 -12.87 -26.00 21.97
N THR A 394 -11.80 -25.73 21.22
CA THR A 394 -10.69 -26.69 20.97
C THR A 394 -9.32 -26.07 21.25
N GLU A 395 -8.31 -26.91 21.49
CA GLU A 395 -6.95 -26.45 21.79
C GLU A 395 -6.33 -25.71 20.59
N GLU A 396 -6.54 -26.24 19.38
CA GLU A 396 -6.09 -25.64 18.12
C GLU A 396 -6.74 -24.28 17.88
N SER A 397 -8.04 -24.15 18.17
CA SER A 397 -8.75 -22.89 18.01
C SER A 397 -8.24 -21.84 19.01
N LEU A 398 -7.96 -22.25 20.26
CA LEU A 398 -7.35 -21.38 21.25
C LEU A 398 -5.94 -20.90 20.82
N LYS A 399 -5.15 -21.75 20.16
CA LYS A 399 -3.84 -21.36 19.60
C LYS A 399 -4.00 -20.34 18.47
N LEU A 400 -4.94 -20.55 17.54
CA LEU A 400 -5.23 -19.61 16.46
C LEU A 400 -5.78 -18.28 17.00
N GLN A 401 -6.73 -18.33 17.93
CA GLN A 401 -7.28 -17.17 18.62
C GLN A 401 -6.17 -16.29 19.23
N LYS A 402 -5.27 -16.89 20.02
CA LYS A 402 -4.14 -16.16 20.63
C LYS A 402 -3.22 -15.55 19.58
N THR A 403 -3.03 -16.22 18.45
CA THR A 403 -2.16 -15.73 17.38
C THR A 403 -2.79 -14.55 16.63
N TYR A 404 -4.07 -14.67 16.26
CA TYR A 404 -4.82 -13.56 15.65
C TYR A 404 -4.96 -12.38 16.61
N GLN A 405 -5.09 -12.63 17.91
CA GLN A 405 -5.10 -11.55 18.92
C GLN A 405 -3.83 -10.69 18.82
N LEU A 406 -2.63 -11.29 18.73
CA LEU A 406 -1.38 -10.55 18.56
C LEU A 406 -1.33 -9.74 17.26
N LEU A 407 -1.88 -10.31 16.17
CA LEU A 407 -2.01 -9.59 14.90
C LEU A 407 -2.96 -8.38 15.04
N CYS A 408 -4.13 -8.57 15.63
CA CYS A 408 -5.12 -7.50 15.79
C CYS A 408 -4.57 -6.37 16.67
N GLU A 409 -3.86 -6.70 17.75
CA GLU A 409 -3.19 -5.71 18.59
C GLU A 409 -2.18 -4.87 17.80
N LYS A 410 -1.44 -5.48 16.88
CA LYS A 410 -0.52 -4.78 15.99
C LYS A 410 -1.23 -3.87 15.00
N LEU A 411 -2.30 -4.35 14.39
CA LEU A 411 -3.14 -3.56 13.48
C LEU A 411 -3.78 -2.37 14.22
N GLU A 412 -4.27 -2.60 15.43
CA GLU A 412 -4.83 -1.55 16.29
C GLU A 412 -3.77 -0.52 16.67
N PHE A 413 -2.56 -0.95 17.03
CA PHE A 413 -1.44 -0.06 17.34
C PHE A 413 -1.07 0.83 16.16
N LYS A 414 -1.00 0.25 14.96
CA LYS A 414 -0.72 0.96 13.69
C LYS A 414 -1.86 1.91 13.32
N ALA A 415 -3.11 1.45 13.39
CA ALA A 415 -4.29 2.23 13.01
C ALA A 415 -4.47 3.50 13.87
N ASN A 416 -3.98 3.47 15.10
CA ASN A 416 -3.98 4.61 16.03
C ASN A 416 -2.67 5.43 16.00
N ASP A 417 -1.75 5.18 15.05
CA ASP A 417 -0.49 5.92 14.88
C ASP A 417 0.41 5.91 16.14
N LEU A 418 0.37 4.83 16.92
CA LEU A 418 1.06 4.76 18.20
C LEU A 418 2.58 4.55 18.04
N TYR A 419 3.03 4.03 16.89
CA TYR A 419 4.46 3.92 16.58
C TYR A 419 5.13 5.29 16.55
N ASN A 420 4.54 6.25 15.83
CA ASN A 420 5.04 7.62 15.77
C ASN A 420 5.02 8.27 17.16
N CYS A 421 3.91 8.12 17.90
CA CYS A 421 3.81 8.60 19.28
C CYS A 421 4.97 8.14 20.18
N LEU A 422 5.26 6.83 20.18
CA LEU A 422 6.32 6.26 20.99
C LEU A 422 7.70 6.73 20.55
N GLN A 423 7.95 6.83 19.24
CA GLN A 423 9.21 7.36 18.70
C GLN A 423 9.41 8.83 19.10
N GLN A 424 8.38 9.66 18.98
CA GLN A 424 8.41 11.07 19.37
C GLN A 424 8.71 11.25 20.86
N PHE A 425 8.16 10.37 21.72
CA PHE A 425 8.46 10.36 23.14
C PHE A 425 9.94 10.04 23.41
N PHE A 426 10.49 8.96 22.86
CA PHE A 426 11.90 8.65 23.05
C PHE A 426 12.83 9.72 22.45
N TRP A 427 12.43 10.32 21.33
CA TRP A 427 13.17 11.42 20.72
C TRP A 427 13.17 12.68 21.59
N SER A 428 12.05 13.03 22.23
CA SER A 428 11.96 14.16 23.15
C SER A 428 12.85 13.91 24.37
N LEU A 429 12.74 12.73 24.99
CA LEU A 429 13.56 12.35 26.13
C LEU A 429 15.06 12.39 25.81
N GLY A 430 15.47 11.92 24.62
CA GLY A 430 16.87 11.96 24.20
C GLY A 430 17.43 13.36 23.89
N ARG A 431 16.58 14.37 23.62
CA ARG A 431 16.98 15.78 23.46
C ARG A 431 17.09 16.51 24.78
N TYR A 432 16.14 16.29 25.68
CA TYR A 432 16.05 17.06 26.93
C TYR A 432 16.74 16.37 28.12
N GLY A 433 16.86 15.04 28.12
CA GLY A 433 17.43 14.26 29.21
C GLY A 433 18.97 14.19 29.25
N LYS A 434 19.67 14.32 28.10
CA LYS A 434 21.15 14.25 28.06
C LYS A 434 21.85 15.57 28.47
N ASN A 435 21.13 16.70 28.56
CA ASN A 435 21.72 18.02 28.85
C ASN A 435 21.58 18.49 30.30
N GLY A 436 21.29 17.57 31.23
CA GLY A 436 21.22 17.85 32.66
C GLY A 436 19.81 17.65 33.24
N HIS A 437 19.76 16.92 34.36
CA HIS A 437 18.62 16.72 35.26
C HIS A 437 17.61 15.60 34.89
N SER A 438 17.90 14.36 35.31
CA SER A 438 17.03 13.52 36.18
C SER A 438 17.15 12.02 35.90
N ASN A 439 17.45 11.26 36.95
CA ASN A 439 17.48 9.79 37.08
C ASN A 439 16.11 9.13 36.75
N VAL A 440 15.06 9.95 36.60
CA VAL A 440 13.69 9.52 36.30
C VAL A 440 13.57 9.03 34.85
N TYR A 441 14.34 9.60 33.92
CA TYR A 441 14.25 9.23 32.50
C TYR A 441 14.93 7.90 32.18
N ASP A 442 15.99 7.53 32.89
CA ASP A 442 16.73 6.28 32.70
C ASP A 442 15.84 5.04 32.81
N LYS A 443 14.77 5.14 33.62
CA LYS A 443 13.80 4.06 33.81
C LYS A 443 12.96 3.78 32.55
N TYR A 444 12.85 4.71 31.60
CA TYR A 444 12.19 4.48 30.31
C TYR A 444 13.12 3.82 29.28
N PHE A 445 14.43 4.03 29.40
CA PHE A 445 15.44 3.46 28.50
C PHE A 445 15.95 2.09 28.95
N THR A 446 15.53 1.61 30.13
CA THR A 446 15.93 0.29 30.63
C THR A 446 15.37 -0.86 29.79
N ARG A 447 16.13 -1.96 29.75
CA ARG A 447 15.72 -3.26 29.18
C ARG A 447 14.98 -4.16 30.16
N ASN A 448 14.94 -3.79 31.44
CA ASN A 448 14.10 -4.50 32.40
C ASN A 448 12.63 -4.11 32.18
N ASN A 449 11.86 -5.03 31.60
CA ASN A 449 10.45 -4.82 31.26
C ASN A 449 9.61 -4.37 32.46
N ASN A 450 9.87 -4.88 33.67
CA ASN A 450 9.12 -4.49 34.86
C ASN A 450 9.45 -3.05 35.27
N THR A 451 10.72 -2.67 35.26
CA THR A 451 11.14 -1.29 35.54
C THR A 451 10.57 -0.32 34.51
N LYS A 452 10.64 -0.67 33.22
CA LYS A 452 10.10 0.11 32.11
C LYS A 452 8.58 0.27 32.25
N ARG A 453 7.86 -0.82 32.52
CA ARG A 453 6.42 -0.82 32.73
C ARG A 453 6.00 0.09 33.88
N ASN A 454 6.69 -0.01 35.01
CA ASN A 454 6.42 0.84 36.17
C ASN A 454 6.72 2.32 35.87
N ALA A 455 7.74 2.63 35.06
CA ALA A 455 8.03 3.99 34.63
C ALA A 455 6.88 4.57 33.80
N PHE A 456 6.40 3.85 32.79
CA PHE A 456 5.24 4.28 32.00
C PHE A 456 3.98 4.44 32.84
N LEU A 457 3.63 3.47 33.71
CA LEU A 457 2.43 3.56 34.55
C LEU A 457 2.48 4.72 35.56
N SER A 458 3.63 4.94 36.21
CA SER A 458 3.76 6.02 37.19
C SER A 458 3.97 7.40 36.55
N GLY A 459 4.44 7.43 35.29
CA GLY A 459 4.69 8.65 34.53
C GLY A 459 3.72 8.88 33.39
N GLU A 460 2.46 8.42 33.53
CA GLU A 460 1.41 8.62 32.53
C GLU A 460 1.26 10.10 32.13
N GLU A 461 1.17 11.00 33.11
CA GLU A 461 1.07 12.44 32.86
C GLU A 461 2.28 13.00 32.11
N LEU A 462 3.50 12.54 32.46
CA LEU A 462 4.73 12.93 31.78
C LEU A 462 4.73 12.44 30.33
N PHE A 463 4.27 11.21 30.07
CA PHE A 463 4.16 10.67 28.73
C PHE A 463 3.13 11.46 27.92
N LEU A 464 1.89 11.57 28.40
CA LEU A 464 0.78 12.22 27.72
C LEU A 464 1.07 13.70 27.42
N SER A 465 1.70 14.42 28.36
CA SER A 465 2.11 15.82 28.14
C SER A 465 3.21 15.96 27.08
N ASN A 466 4.17 15.03 27.01
CA ASN A 466 5.25 15.06 26.01
C ASN A 466 4.75 14.82 24.59
N ILE A 467 3.75 13.97 24.43
CA ILE A 467 3.22 13.60 23.13
C ILE A 467 2.08 14.51 22.65
N LYS A 468 1.53 15.36 23.54
CA LYS A 468 0.46 16.30 23.22
C LYS A 468 0.92 17.23 22.10
N GLY A 469 0.18 17.25 20.99
CA GLY A 469 0.53 18.01 19.78
C GLY A 469 1.63 17.40 18.91
N ARG A 470 2.17 16.22 19.26
CA ARG A 470 3.16 15.46 18.46
C ARG A 470 2.59 14.14 17.93
N CYS A 471 1.58 13.60 18.60
CA CYS A 471 0.74 12.51 18.12
C CYS A 471 -0.42 13.00 17.27
N SER A 472 -0.91 12.12 16.39
CA SER A 472 -2.20 12.30 15.73
C SER A 472 -3.35 12.46 16.75
N GLU A 473 -4.43 13.13 16.35
CA GLU A 473 -5.64 13.29 17.18
C GLU A 473 -6.17 11.94 17.66
N ARG A 474 -6.19 10.94 16.75
CA ARG A 474 -6.59 9.57 17.05
C ARG A 474 -5.68 8.91 18.08
N GLY A 475 -4.36 9.01 17.91
CA GLY A 475 -3.40 8.48 18.87
C GLY A 475 -3.60 9.08 20.26
N ASN A 476 -3.77 10.39 20.35
CA ASN A 476 -4.09 11.07 21.61
C ASN A 476 -5.39 10.56 22.22
N LYS A 477 -6.47 10.44 21.43
CA LYS A 477 -7.75 9.91 21.89
C LYS A 477 -7.61 8.48 22.43
N PHE A 478 -6.93 7.61 21.69
CA PHE A 478 -6.70 6.23 22.10
C PHE A 478 -5.92 6.17 23.42
N LEU A 479 -4.81 6.90 23.51
CA LEU A 479 -3.95 6.88 24.69
C LEU A 479 -4.66 7.40 25.94
N ASN A 480 -5.49 8.45 25.82
CA ASN A 480 -6.31 8.94 26.93
C ASN A 480 -7.35 7.93 27.44
N GLN A 481 -7.80 7.01 26.59
CA GLN A 481 -8.84 6.01 26.93
C GLN A 481 -8.26 4.64 27.29
N ASN A 482 -7.08 4.31 26.75
CA ASN A 482 -6.52 2.96 26.75
C ASN A 482 -5.02 2.96 27.15
N TYR A 483 -4.58 3.92 27.97
CA TYR A 483 -3.17 4.08 28.31
C TYR A 483 -2.53 2.79 28.85
N ARG A 484 -3.19 2.13 29.80
CA ARG A 484 -2.70 0.87 30.38
C ARG A 484 -2.52 -0.23 29.31
N LYS A 485 -3.46 -0.35 28.38
CA LYS A 485 -3.37 -1.31 27.25
C LYS A 485 -2.16 -1.00 26.38
N PHE A 486 -1.93 0.28 26.07
CA PHE A 486 -0.72 0.73 25.37
C PHE A 486 0.57 0.35 26.12
N VAL A 487 0.61 0.58 27.43
CA VAL A 487 1.78 0.23 28.25
C VAL A 487 2.02 -1.27 28.25
N ASP A 488 0.96 -2.08 28.37
CA ASP A 488 1.07 -3.54 28.34
C ASP A 488 1.64 -4.02 26.99
N TRP A 489 1.17 -3.47 25.86
CA TRP A 489 1.70 -3.81 24.54
C TRP A 489 3.21 -3.55 24.36
N ILE A 490 3.74 -2.49 24.94
CA ILE A 490 5.16 -2.10 24.76
C ILE A 490 6.08 -2.66 25.85
N THR A 491 5.54 -3.31 26.88
CA THR A 491 6.33 -3.78 28.04
C THR A 491 6.13 -5.24 28.42
N ILE A 492 5.02 -5.87 28.04
CA ILE A 492 4.79 -7.30 28.28
C ILE A 492 5.22 -8.07 27.04
N ARG A 493 6.17 -8.99 27.22
CA ARG A 493 6.62 -9.89 26.16
C ARG A 493 5.63 -11.06 26.05
N PRO A 494 5.01 -11.28 24.88
CA PRO A 494 4.17 -12.46 24.67
C PRO A 494 4.99 -13.76 24.74
N GLU A 495 4.36 -14.84 25.17
CA GLU A 495 4.94 -16.18 25.07
C GLU A 495 5.12 -16.56 23.59
N ASN A 496 6.27 -17.18 23.26
CA ASN A 496 6.60 -17.61 21.89
C ASN A 496 6.54 -16.49 20.82
N ASP A 497 6.92 -15.27 21.20
CA ASP A 497 6.95 -14.15 20.27
C ASP A 497 8.02 -14.34 19.18
N ASN A 498 7.55 -14.66 17.96
CA ASN A 498 8.37 -14.82 16.75
C ASN A 498 8.70 -13.47 16.10
N CYS A 499 8.94 -12.43 16.91
CA CYS A 499 9.20 -11.06 16.47
C CYS A 499 8.03 -10.37 15.75
N LYS A 500 6.80 -10.83 15.97
CA LYS A 500 5.61 -10.33 15.26
C LYS A 500 4.71 -9.46 16.14
N SER A 501 4.88 -9.47 17.46
CA SER A 501 4.08 -8.65 18.38
C SER A 501 4.43 -7.15 18.36
N VAL A 502 3.55 -6.33 18.94
CA VAL A 502 3.86 -4.91 19.21
C VAL A 502 5.07 -4.74 20.12
N PHE A 503 5.21 -5.61 21.14
CA PHE A 503 6.37 -5.60 22.03
C PHE A 503 7.66 -5.73 21.23
N SER A 504 7.78 -6.78 20.40
CA SER A 504 8.98 -7.01 19.59
C SER A 504 9.24 -5.88 18.59
N ALA A 505 8.18 -5.31 18.00
CA ALA A 505 8.32 -4.19 17.08
C ALA A 505 8.83 -2.91 17.77
N THR A 506 8.56 -2.73 19.07
CA THR A 506 8.84 -1.50 19.81
C THR A 506 9.96 -1.63 20.85
N GLU A 507 10.41 -2.85 21.18
CA GLU A 507 11.31 -3.10 22.32
C GLU A 507 12.60 -2.28 22.22
N ASN A 508 13.07 -2.01 20.99
CA ASN A 508 14.31 -1.30 20.71
C ASN A 508 14.13 0.19 20.33
N TYR A 509 12.93 0.77 20.43
CA TYR A 509 12.68 2.18 20.06
C TYR A 509 13.43 3.19 20.93
N HIS A 510 13.84 2.75 22.12
CA HIS A 510 14.65 3.52 23.05
C HIS A 510 16.13 3.61 22.63
N CYS A 511 16.58 2.77 21.68
CA CYS A 511 17.96 2.78 21.23
C CYS A 511 18.26 4.01 20.35
N PRO A 512 19.47 4.59 20.43
CA PRO A 512 19.86 5.72 19.60
C PRO A 512 19.66 5.43 18.10
N GLN A 513 19.10 6.38 17.36
CA GLN A 513 18.92 6.33 15.90
C GLN A 513 19.53 7.57 15.20
N ARG A 514 20.04 8.53 15.98
CA ARG A 514 20.23 9.95 15.61
C ARG A 514 21.11 10.23 14.39
N HIS A 515 22.03 9.33 14.07
CA HIS A 515 22.99 9.49 12.97
C HIS A 515 22.91 8.41 11.90
N MET A 516 22.01 7.42 12.04
CA MET A 516 22.01 6.21 11.22
C MET A 516 21.08 6.32 9.99
N GLY A 517 20.12 7.27 9.99
CA GLY A 517 19.18 7.45 8.87
C GLY A 517 19.58 8.52 7.83
N GLN A 518 20.52 9.41 8.13
CA GLN A 518 20.82 10.60 7.30
C GLN A 518 22.16 10.55 6.54
N SER A 519 22.96 9.49 6.72
CA SER A 519 24.40 9.52 6.43
C SER A 519 24.89 8.51 5.38
N SER A 520 24.00 7.74 4.74
CA SER A 520 24.38 6.70 3.76
C SER A 520 25.06 7.20 2.48
N LYS A 521 25.31 8.52 2.34
CA LYS A 521 25.97 9.14 1.19
C LYS A 521 27.19 10.01 1.52
N GLN A 522 27.62 10.10 2.78
CA GLN A 522 28.79 10.92 3.16
C GLN A 522 30.04 10.05 3.29
N ASP A 523 31.14 10.47 2.66
CA ASP A 523 32.46 9.85 2.84
C ASP A 523 33.05 10.38 4.16
N PHE A 524 33.22 9.49 5.14
CA PHE A 524 33.70 9.85 6.49
C PHE A 524 35.23 9.74 6.63
N LYS A 525 35.93 9.43 5.53
CA LYS A 525 37.40 9.39 5.50
C LYS A 525 37.99 10.72 5.97
N GLY A 526 38.93 10.63 6.93
CA GLY A 526 39.62 11.80 7.49
C GLY A 526 38.95 12.45 8.71
N LEU A 527 37.74 12.00 9.11
CA LEU A 527 37.06 12.52 10.31
C LEU A 527 37.48 11.83 11.61
N GLY A 528 38.43 10.90 11.57
CA GLY A 528 38.81 10.02 12.69
C GLY A 528 38.91 10.74 14.05
N ASN A 529 39.71 11.80 14.15
CA ASN A 529 39.89 12.57 15.39
C ASN A 529 39.05 13.85 15.49
N SER A 530 38.19 14.12 14.50
CA SER A 530 37.30 15.27 14.57
C SER A 530 36.27 15.10 15.71
N PRO A 531 35.74 16.19 16.27
CA PRO A 531 34.62 16.13 17.22
C PRO A 531 33.44 15.30 16.69
N LEU A 532 33.18 15.39 15.38
CA LEU A 532 32.13 14.62 14.72
C LEU A 532 32.44 13.11 14.70
N GLY A 533 33.67 12.71 14.37
CA GLY A 533 34.09 11.30 14.39
C GLY A 533 34.08 10.68 15.79
N GLN A 534 34.33 11.47 16.83
CA GLN A 534 34.18 11.01 18.22
C GLN A 534 32.71 10.81 18.61
N ILE A 535 31.83 11.73 18.21
CA ILE A 535 30.38 11.59 18.43
C ILE A 535 29.84 10.34 17.72
N ILE A 536 30.22 10.11 16.46
CA ILE A 536 29.79 8.93 15.69
C ILE A 536 30.23 7.63 16.38
N ARG A 537 31.51 7.54 16.80
CA ARG A 537 32.01 6.35 17.51
C ARG A 537 31.25 6.09 18.81
N LYS A 538 30.99 7.14 19.59
CA LYS A 538 30.22 7.04 20.84
C LYS A 538 28.80 6.56 20.56
N ASP A 539 28.11 7.16 19.61
CA ASP A 539 26.71 6.83 19.31
C ASP A 539 26.57 5.41 18.72
N CYS A 540 27.54 4.96 17.92
CA CYS A 540 27.60 3.58 17.43
C CYS A 540 27.87 2.57 18.55
N GLY A 541 28.78 2.88 19.48
CA GLY A 541 29.00 2.03 20.66
C GLY A 541 27.75 1.93 21.55
N GLU A 542 27.08 3.06 21.83
CA GLU A 542 25.81 3.09 22.57
C GLU A 542 24.71 2.27 21.85
N ALA A 543 24.64 2.36 20.51
CA ALA A 543 23.69 1.59 19.73
C ALA A 543 23.98 0.09 19.77
N GLU A 544 25.22 -0.34 19.50
CA GLU A 544 25.62 -1.75 19.55
C GLU A 544 25.31 -2.38 20.90
N GLU A 545 25.64 -1.69 21.99
CA GLU A 545 25.31 -2.12 23.34
C GLU A 545 23.79 -2.18 23.55
N CYS A 546 23.06 -1.16 23.12
CA CYS A 546 21.60 -1.11 23.24
C CYS A 546 20.89 -2.19 22.43
N TYR A 547 21.45 -2.69 21.33
CA TYR A 547 20.89 -3.77 20.51
C TYR A 547 21.42 -5.17 20.89
N LYS A 548 22.44 -5.26 21.75
CA LYS A 548 23.07 -6.54 22.13
C LYS A 548 22.06 -7.52 22.74
N GLY A 549 21.95 -8.75 22.23
CA GLY A 549 20.98 -9.73 22.75
C GLY A 549 19.51 -9.44 22.45
N SER A 550 19.19 -8.39 21.69
CA SER A 550 17.86 -8.23 21.09
C SER A 550 17.63 -9.32 20.06
N LYS A 551 16.54 -10.09 20.21
CA LYS A 551 16.16 -11.17 19.29
C LYS A 551 15.50 -10.62 18.03
N CYS A 552 14.76 -9.51 18.14
CA CYS A 552 13.85 -9.03 17.11
C CYS A 552 14.32 -7.70 16.52
N LYS A 553 15.47 -7.71 15.86
CA LYS A 553 16.00 -6.53 15.15
C LYS A 553 15.30 -6.35 13.81
N THR A 554 14.74 -5.17 13.58
CA THR A 554 14.18 -4.77 12.27
C THR A 554 15.29 -4.62 11.23
N GLU A 555 14.95 -4.68 9.93
CA GLU A 555 15.93 -4.46 8.85
C GLU A 555 16.60 -3.08 8.94
N GLY A 556 15.84 -2.04 9.31
CA GLY A 556 16.42 -0.71 9.56
C GLY A 556 17.46 -0.73 10.68
N GLN A 557 17.23 -1.49 11.75
CA GLN A 557 18.19 -1.64 12.86
C GLN A 557 19.41 -2.48 12.46
N LYS A 558 19.24 -3.53 11.66
CA LYS A 558 20.36 -4.32 11.12
C LYS A 558 21.23 -3.48 10.19
N ALA A 559 20.61 -2.73 9.28
CA ALA A 559 21.31 -1.81 8.39
C ALA A 559 22.05 -0.71 9.17
N ALA A 560 21.42 -0.18 10.22
CA ALA A 560 22.02 0.82 11.09
C ALA A 560 23.25 0.29 11.85
N LEU A 561 23.19 -0.94 12.38
CA LEU A 561 24.34 -1.61 13.00
C LEU A 561 25.45 -1.90 12.00
N SER A 562 25.11 -2.40 10.81
CA SER A 562 26.08 -2.65 9.74
C SER A 562 26.77 -1.36 9.27
N TRP A 563 26.01 -0.25 9.20
CA TRP A 563 26.57 1.07 8.94
C TRP A 563 27.55 1.49 10.04
N CYS A 564 27.19 1.32 11.31
CA CYS A 564 28.07 1.62 12.43
C CYS A 564 29.38 0.83 12.38
N GLU A 565 29.31 -0.47 12.13
CA GLU A 565 30.48 -1.32 11.97
C GLU A 565 31.39 -0.81 10.84
N LYS A 566 30.81 -0.52 9.67
CA LYS A 566 31.56 0.02 8.52
C LYS A 566 32.20 1.37 8.83
N THR A 567 31.43 2.32 9.35
CA THR A 567 31.89 3.70 9.59
C THR A 567 32.92 3.78 10.72
N VAL A 568 32.76 3.01 11.79
CA VAL A 568 33.76 2.95 12.87
C VAL A 568 35.09 2.37 12.36
N ASN A 569 35.03 1.36 11.49
CA ASN A 569 36.22 0.81 10.82
C ASN A 569 36.90 1.84 9.91
N GLU A 570 36.14 2.61 9.13
CA GLU A 570 36.66 3.70 8.28
C GLU A 570 37.29 4.83 9.09
N LEU A 571 36.71 5.19 10.24
CA LEU A 571 37.27 6.19 11.16
C LEU A 571 38.55 5.73 11.86
N ALA A 572 38.80 4.42 11.94
CA ALA A 572 40.01 3.84 12.52
C ALA A 572 41.19 3.79 11.54
N MET A 573 40.94 3.89 10.23
CA MET A 573 42.00 3.92 9.22
C MET A 573 42.71 5.29 9.21
N LYS A 574 44.03 5.30 9.43
CA LYS A 574 44.85 6.51 9.27
C LYS A 574 44.78 7.00 7.82
N PRO A 575 44.86 8.32 7.55
CA PRO A 575 44.99 8.81 6.19
C PRO A 575 46.22 8.15 5.55
N SER A 576 46.01 7.43 4.45
CA SER A 576 47.10 7.05 3.55
C SER A 576 47.70 8.34 3.02
N GLY A 577 48.91 8.65 3.48
CA GLY A 577 49.69 9.82 3.08
C GLY A 577 50.13 9.76 1.63
#